data_AF-A0A817UXV5-F1
#
_entry.id   AF-A0A817UXV5-F1
#
_cell.length_a   1.000
_cell.length_b   1.000
_cell.length_c   1.000
_cell.angle_alpha   90.00
_cell.angle_beta   90.00
_cell.angle_gamma   90.00
#
_symmetry.space_group_name_H-M   'P 1'
#
loop_
_entity.id
_entity.type
_entity.pdbx_description
1 polymer ?
#
loop_
_entity_poly.entity_id
_entity_poly.type
_entity_poly.pdbx_seq_one_letter_code
_entity_poly.pdbx_strand_id
1 'polypeptide(L)'
;MASSLFFLICWFACILICYYVIRPISNGFIRFVLTFFSCAFLSYITCQNLPQFHAVTILTVAVCWLMSMRLIAMTLFSRKTSLTFRSFLLKILWIYFPLVPKEKATNQWPIIFSIVLIVVKLLVNHWIYRWSIVCELGVNYARIFMFYLSIMTISYIFDTEMIVVRIFTRDKYTLESFTNFPIFSLSLQEFWGRRYNRIVHTVLKESVFEPIRVEFSSSTVGALATFIISGLLHVHVCLVAFDDSLSSFPTFIFFFLHGIACCLETTVKIKFPEHIRWIITQTFLLITSPLMLRPFIEKGSPFLMLNPPPLISAEWIPKLSVPDFCP
;
A
#
# COMPACT_ATOMS: atom_id res chain seq x y z
N MET A 1 21.20 12.64 -16.27
CA MET A 1 20.05 11.92 -15.68
C MET A 1 18.94 11.86 -16.70
N ALA A 2 18.34 10.69 -16.93
CA ALA A 2 17.14 10.62 -17.76
C ALA A 2 15.99 11.36 -17.05
N SER A 3 15.14 12.05 -17.81
CA SER A 3 14.00 12.77 -17.24
C SER A 3 12.92 11.82 -16.76
N SER A 4 12.06 12.25 -15.83
CA SER A 4 10.86 11.50 -15.42
C SER A 4 9.96 11.14 -16.61
N LEU A 5 9.91 12.01 -17.62
CA LEU A 5 9.21 11.77 -18.88
C LEU A 5 9.78 10.57 -19.66
N PHE A 6 11.12 10.41 -19.68
CA PHE A 6 11.75 9.26 -20.32
C PHE A 6 11.29 7.94 -19.72
N PHE A 7 11.31 7.83 -18.38
CA PHE A 7 10.87 6.60 -17.71
C PHE A 7 9.38 6.33 -17.94
N LEU A 8 8.53 7.38 -17.95
CA LEU A 8 7.12 7.24 -18.28
C LEU A 8 6.91 6.66 -19.70
N ILE A 9 7.67 7.16 -20.67
CA ILE A 9 7.65 6.67 -22.06
C ILE A 9 8.09 5.19 -22.10
N CYS A 10 9.15 4.82 -21.38
CA CYS A 10 9.61 3.44 -21.31
C CYS A 10 8.56 2.49 -20.71
N TRP A 11 7.90 2.90 -19.61
CA TRP A 11 6.80 2.13 -19.03
C TRP A 11 5.61 2.02 -19.99
N PHE A 12 5.26 3.10 -20.68
CA PHE A 12 4.19 3.06 -21.68
C PHE A 12 4.52 2.14 -22.86
N ALA A 13 5.75 2.20 -23.37
CA ALA A 13 6.23 1.28 -24.39
C ALA A 13 6.18 -0.19 -23.92
N CYS A 14 6.56 -0.46 -22.66
CA CYS A 14 6.46 -1.79 -22.08
C CYS A 14 5.01 -2.29 -22.01
N ILE A 15 4.06 -1.43 -21.65
CA ILE A 15 2.62 -1.75 -21.66
C ILE A 15 2.16 -2.16 -23.06
N LEU A 16 2.56 -1.40 -24.09
CA LEU A 16 2.23 -1.71 -25.48
C LEU A 16 2.86 -3.04 -25.94
N ILE A 17 4.14 -3.27 -25.65
CA ILE A 17 4.86 -4.52 -25.97
C ILE A 17 4.20 -5.70 -25.26
N CYS A 18 3.85 -5.55 -23.98
CA CYS A 18 3.16 -6.59 -23.21
C CYS A 18 1.84 -6.99 -23.86
N TYR A 19 1.05 -6.02 -24.32
CA TYR A 19 -0.26 -6.28 -24.92
C TYR A 19 -0.17 -6.83 -26.35
N TYR A 20 0.60 -6.20 -27.23
CA TYR A 20 0.61 -6.52 -28.67
C TYR A 20 1.58 -7.63 -29.04
N VAL A 21 2.69 -7.79 -28.31
CA VAL A 21 3.78 -8.72 -28.68
C VAL A 21 3.86 -9.91 -27.74
N ILE A 22 3.94 -9.67 -26.42
CA ILE A 22 4.18 -10.75 -25.45
C ILE A 22 2.93 -11.58 -25.20
N ARG A 23 1.78 -10.93 -24.94
CA ARG A 23 0.52 -11.62 -24.59
C ARG A 23 0.04 -12.65 -25.64
N PRO A 24 0.19 -12.42 -26.97
CA PRO A 24 -0.17 -13.42 -27.99
C PRO A 24 0.70 -14.69 -28.00
N ILE A 25 1.89 -14.67 -27.40
CA ILE A 25 2.82 -15.82 -27.40
C ILE A 25 2.16 -17.03 -26.72
N SER A 26 2.26 -18.21 -27.35
CA SER A 26 1.58 -19.42 -26.89
C SER A 26 2.15 -19.98 -25.58
N ASN A 27 3.47 -19.89 -25.41
CA ASN A 27 4.21 -20.45 -24.28
C ASN A 27 4.14 -19.52 -23.05
N GLY A 28 3.59 -20.01 -21.93
CA GLY A 28 3.48 -19.26 -20.67
C GLY A 28 4.81 -18.89 -20.04
N PHE A 29 5.80 -19.78 -20.10
CA PHE A 29 7.13 -19.54 -19.56
C PHE A 29 7.83 -18.40 -20.29
N ILE A 30 7.77 -18.39 -21.63
CA ILE A 30 8.34 -17.30 -22.44
C ILE A 30 7.67 -15.96 -22.10
N ARG A 31 6.34 -15.93 -21.95
CA ARG A 31 5.61 -14.72 -21.54
C ARG A 31 6.07 -14.21 -20.19
N PHE A 32 6.22 -15.11 -19.21
CA PHE A 32 6.71 -14.78 -17.87
C PHE A 32 8.11 -14.18 -17.94
N VAL A 33 9.06 -14.87 -18.58
CA VAL A 33 10.45 -14.43 -18.71
C VAL A 33 10.53 -13.03 -19.35
N LEU A 34 9.90 -12.84 -20.52
CA LEU A 34 9.94 -11.56 -21.23
C LEU A 34 9.32 -10.41 -20.42
N THR A 35 8.18 -10.66 -19.78
CA THR A 35 7.51 -9.62 -18.96
C THR A 35 8.32 -9.33 -17.69
N PHE A 36 8.77 -10.37 -16.98
CA PHE A 36 9.50 -10.25 -15.73
C PHE A 36 10.80 -9.47 -15.90
N PHE A 37 11.65 -9.85 -16.87
CA PHE A 37 12.93 -9.17 -17.07
C PHE A 37 12.72 -7.72 -17.55
N SER A 38 11.74 -7.46 -18.40
CA SER A 38 11.40 -6.09 -18.82
C SER A 38 10.96 -5.24 -17.62
N CYS A 39 10.06 -5.76 -16.78
CA CYS A 39 9.57 -5.05 -15.60
C CYS A 39 10.65 -4.86 -14.52
N ALA A 40 11.50 -5.88 -14.30
CA ALA A 40 12.60 -5.81 -13.35
C ALA A 40 13.65 -4.79 -13.80
N PHE A 41 14.02 -4.79 -15.08
CA PHE A 41 14.94 -3.81 -15.65
C PHE A 41 14.37 -2.39 -15.56
N LEU A 42 13.10 -2.19 -15.94
CA LEU A 42 12.44 -0.89 -15.85
C LEU A 42 12.33 -0.40 -14.40
N SER A 43 11.98 -1.28 -13.48
CA SER A 43 11.93 -0.95 -12.05
C SER A 43 13.31 -0.58 -11.53
N TYR A 44 14.35 -1.31 -11.92
CA TYR A 44 15.73 -1.00 -11.54
C TYR A 44 16.12 0.40 -12.02
N ILE A 45 16.02 0.70 -13.32
CA ILE A 45 16.43 2.01 -13.85
C ILE A 45 15.56 3.16 -13.34
N THR A 46 14.27 2.93 -13.07
CA THR A 46 13.36 3.97 -12.55
C THR A 46 13.68 4.28 -11.09
N CYS A 47 14.08 3.27 -10.32
CA CYS A 47 14.40 3.41 -8.91
C CYS A 47 15.86 3.80 -8.64
N GLN A 48 16.69 3.94 -9.69
CA GLN A 48 18.06 4.42 -9.53
C GLN A 48 18.09 5.91 -9.17
N ASN A 49 18.93 6.26 -8.20
CA ASN A 49 19.21 7.65 -7.79
C ASN A 49 17.97 8.44 -7.33
N LEU A 50 16.94 7.75 -6.82
CA LEU A 50 15.83 8.43 -6.16
C LEU A 50 16.29 9.06 -4.84
N PRO A 51 15.73 10.21 -4.43
CA PRO A 51 16.19 10.89 -3.24
C PRO A 51 15.77 10.12 -1.99
N GLN A 52 16.72 9.89 -1.08
CA GLN A 52 16.47 9.16 0.16
C GLN A 52 15.54 9.96 1.09
N PHE A 53 14.80 9.24 1.92
CA PHE A 53 13.86 9.77 2.91
C PHE A 53 12.68 10.56 2.34
N HIS A 54 12.42 10.57 1.04
CA HIS A 54 11.22 11.17 0.48
C HIS A 54 10.08 10.15 0.29
N ALA A 55 8.85 10.54 0.62
CA ALA A 55 7.65 9.74 0.39
C ALA A 55 7.43 9.48 -1.10
N VAL A 56 7.86 10.39 -1.99
CA VAL A 56 7.80 10.18 -3.45
C VAL A 56 8.64 8.98 -3.90
N THR A 57 9.75 8.70 -3.22
CA THR A 57 10.60 7.53 -3.50
C THR A 57 9.87 6.24 -3.14
N ILE A 58 9.23 6.21 -1.97
CA ILE A 58 8.40 5.07 -1.54
C ILE A 58 7.26 4.84 -2.54
N LEU A 59 6.55 5.90 -2.95
CA LEU A 59 5.46 5.82 -3.91
C LEU A 59 5.95 5.34 -5.28
N THR A 60 7.09 5.83 -5.75
CA THR A 60 7.68 5.44 -7.04
C THR A 60 8.04 3.96 -7.05
N VAL A 61 8.72 3.48 -6.01
CA VAL A 61 9.05 2.05 -5.85
C VAL A 61 7.77 1.22 -5.81
N ALA A 62 6.78 1.61 -4.99
CA ALA A 62 5.51 0.89 -4.88
C ALA A 62 4.79 0.81 -6.23
N VAL A 63 4.68 1.90 -6.97
CA VAL A 63 4.03 1.95 -8.29
C VAL A 63 4.75 1.05 -9.30
N CYS A 64 6.08 1.08 -9.37
CA CYS A 64 6.86 0.19 -10.23
C CYS A 64 6.54 -1.28 -9.94
N TRP A 65 6.50 -1.68 -8.66
CA TRP A 65 6.15 -3.03 -8.26
C TRP A 65 4.69 -3.39 -8.61
N LEU A 66 3.73 -2.53 -8.28
CA LEU A 66 2.31 -2.79 -8.54
C LEU A 66 2.03 -2.91 -10.05
N MET A 67 2.63 -2.04 -10.87
CA MET A 67 2.55 -2.14 -12.33
C MET A 67 3.18 -3.43 -12.83
N SER A 68 4.36 -3.81 -12.31
CA SER A 68 5.05 -5.04 -12.69
C SER A 68 4.20 -6.28 -12.40
N MET A 69 3.66 -6.40 -11.19
CA MET A 69 2.79 -7.52 -10.80
C MET A 69 1.55 -7.58 -11.69
N ARG A 70 0.91 -6.43 -11.94
CA ARG A 70 -0.27 -6.33 -12.80
C ARG A 70 0.02 -6.77 -14.23
N LEU A 71 1.14 -6.31 -14.80
CA LEU A 71 1.57 -6.67 -16.15
C LEU A 71 1.87 -8.17 -16.25
N ILE A 72 2.66 -8.73 -15.32
CA ILE A 72 2.97 -10.16 -15.28
C ILE A 72 1.69 -10.99 -15.21
N ALA A 73 0.75 -10.63 -14.33
CA ALA A 73 -0.51 -11.35 -14.20
C ALA A 73 -1.33 -11.31 -15.48
N MET A 74 -1.40 -10.14 -16.11
CA MET A 74 -2.19 -9.94 -17.33
C MET A 74 -1.53 -10.55 -18.56
N THR A 75 -0.20 -10.64 -18.65
CA THR A 75 0.45 -11.35 -19.76
C THR A 75 0.37 -12.86 -19.57
N LEU A 76 0.52 -13.38 -18.35
CA LEU A 76 0.59 -14.81 -18.07
C LEU A 76 -0.79 -15.49 -18.07
N PHE A 77 -1.76 -14.94 -17.34
CA PHE A 77 -3.03 -15.64 -17.05
C PHE A 77 -4.20 -15.21 -17.95
N SER A 78 -4.11 -14.10 -18.68
CA SER A 78 -5.25 -13.53 -19.41
C SER A 78 -5.43 -13.98 -20.88
N ARG A 79 -4.75 -15.05 -21.33
CA ARG A 79 -4.83 -15.50 -22.74
C ARG A 79 -6.25 -15.88 -23.15
N LYS A 80 -6.99 -16.55 -22.27
CA LYS A 80 -8.34 -17.06 -22.57
C LYS A 80 -9.43 -15.98 -22.56
N THR A 81 -9.11 -14.78 -22.07
CA THR A 81 -10.06 -13.67 -22.01
C THR A 81 -9.88 -12.74 -23.21
N SER A 82 -10.97 -12.38 -23.89
CA SER A 82 -11.00 -11.37 -24.95
C SER A 82 -10.86 -9.94 -24.39
N LEU A 83 -9.77 -9.68 -23.66
CA LEU A 83 -9.43 -8.33 -23.18
C LEU A 83 -9.00 -7.46 -24.36
N THR A 84 -9.77 -6.40 -24.59
CA THR A 84 -9.41 -5.28 -25.47
C THR A 84 -8.28 -4.46 -24.85
N PHE A 85 -7.55 -3.70 -25.68
CA PHE A 85 -6.48 -2.82 -25.21
C PHE A 85 -7.01 -1.78 -24.21
N ARG A 86 -8.20 -1.24 -24.46
CA ARG A 86 -8.87 -0.31 -23.53
C ARG A 86 -9.05 -0.92 -22.15
N SER A 87 -9.62 -2.12 -22.05
CA SER A 87 -9.81 -2.80 -20.77
C SER A 87 -8.48 -3.19 -20.11
N PHE A 88 -7.47 -3.52 -20.92
CA PHE A 88 -6.12 -3.81 -20.44
C PHE A 88 -5.49 -2.56 -19.79
N LEU A 89 -5.51 -1.43 -20.49
CA LEU A 89 -4.96 -0.17 -20.02
C LEU A 89 -5.71 0.35 -18.79
N LEU A 90 -7.04 0.28 -18.76
CA LEU A 90 -7.83 0.71 -17.60
C LEU A 90 -7.48 -0.06 -16.32
N LYS A 91 -7.17 -1.37 -16.41
CA LYS A 91 -6.73 -2.17 -15.26
C LYS A 91 -5.36 -1.76 -14.71
N ILE A 92 -4.49 -1.21 -15.56
CA ILE A 92 -3.19 -0.67 -15.15
C ILE A 92 -3.38 0.73 -14.56
N LEU A 93 -4.12 1.60 -15.24
CA LEU A 93 -4.41 2.96 -14.78
C LEU A 93 -5.20 2.99 -13.46
N TRP A 94 -5.93 1.91 -13.14
CA TRP A 94 -6.63 1.77 -11.86
C TRP A 94 -5.70 1.91 -10.64
N ILE A 95 -4.39 1.62 -10.77
CA ILE A 95 -3.41 1.83 -9.70
C ILE A 95 -3.31 3.31 -9.31
N TYR A 96 -3.42 4.21 -10.29
CA TYR A 96 -3.36 5.66 -10.09
C TYR A 96 -4.74 6.25 -9.79
N PHE A 97 -5.77 5.71 -10.42
CA PHE A 97 -7.15 6.17 -10.29
C PHE A 97 -8.04 4.98 -9.93
N PRO A 98 -8.11 4.58 -8.65
CA PRO A 98 -8.85 3.40 -8.22
C PRO A 98 -10.36 3.68 -8.16
N LEU A 99 -10.92 4.06 -9.31
CA LEU A 99 -12.32 4.37 -9.49
C LEU A 99 -13.15 3.10 -9.36
N VAL A 100 -14.19 3.19 -8.53
CA VAL A 100 -15.17 2.13 -8.33
C VAL A 100 -16.58 2.72 -8.45
N PRO A 101 -17.52 2.00 -9.11
CA PRO A 101 -18.93 2.39 -9.08
C PRO A 101 -19.40 2.46 -7.64
N LYS A 102 -20.14 3.52 -7.27
CA LYS A 102 -20.55 3.73 -5.87
C LYS A 102 -21.28 2.51 -5.30
N GLU A 103 -22.16 1.89 -6.07
CA GLU A 103 -22.92 0.68 -5.70
C GLU A 103 -22.05 -0.49 -5.27
N LYS A 104 -20.81 -0.57 -5.78
CA LYS A 104 -19.84 -1.62 -5.46
C LYS A 104 -18.86 -1.21 -4.37
N ALA A 105 -18.82 0.07 -4.00
CA ALA A 105 -17.95 0.57 -2.96
C ALA A 105 -18.44 0.10 -1.59
N THR A 106 -17.53 -0.47 -0.79
CA THR A 106 -17.84 -0.84 0.59
C THR A 106 -17.73 0.40 1.48
N ASN A 107 -18.61 0.49 2.49
CA ASN A 107 -18.71 1.61 3.44
C ASN A 107 -19.02 2.96 2.79
N GLN A 108 -20.29 3.15 2.43
CA GLN A 108 -20.82 4.40 1.89
C GLN A 108 -21.23 5.34 3.03
N TRP A 109 -20.30 6.19 3.46
CA TRP A 109 -20.62 7.23 4.42
C TRP A 109 -21.24 8.46 3.73
N PRO A 110 -22.17 9.16 4.41
CA PRO A 110 -22.64 10.46 3.97
C PRO A 110 -21.46 11.42 3.76
N ILE A 111 -21.56 12.32 2.78
CA ILE A 111 -20.49 13.29 2.48
C ILE A 111 -20.11 14.11 3.73
N ILE A 112 -21.11 14.48 4.55
CA ILE A 112 -20.91 15.20 5.81
C ILE A 112 -19.99 14.43 6.76
N PHE A 113 -20.19 13.12 6.90
CA PHE A 113 -19.32 12.28 7.74
C PHE A 113 -17.89 12.24 7.19
N SER A 114 -17.73 12.12 5.86
CA SER A 114 -16.41 12.17 5.24
C SER A 114 -15.70 13.51 5.47
N ILE A 115 -16.42 14.63 5.41
CA ILE A 115 -15.85 15.96 5.72
C ILE A 115 -15.38 16.03 7.16
N VAL A 116 -16.22 15.60 8.11
CA VAL A 116 -15.83 15.57 9.54
C VAL A 116 -14.60 14.69 9.76
N LEU A 117 -14.58 13.50 9.13
CA LEU A 117 -13.46 12.59 9.23
C LEU A 117 -12.16 13.19 8.68
N ILE A 118 -12.22 13.91 7.54
CA ILE A 118 -11.07 14.62 6.96
C ILE A 118 -10.55 15.66 7.94
N VAL A 119 -11.42 16.50 8.51
CA VAL A 119 -11.03 17.53 9.47
C VAL A 119 -10.37 16.92 10.70
N VAL A 120 -10.97 15.87 11.28
CA VAL A 120 -10.40 15.17 12.44
C VAL A 120 -9.03 14.58 12.10
N LYS A 121 -8.92 13.85 10.98
CA LYS A 121 -7.65 13.24 10.55
C LYS A 121 -6.58 14.30 10.28
N LEU A 122 -6.93 15.42 9.65
CA LEU A 122 -6.03 16.54 9.39
C LEU A 122 -5.47 17.11 10.71
N LEU A 123 -6.35 17.46 11.65
CA LEU A 123 -5.95 18.02 12.94
C LEU A 123 -5.10 17.05 13.77
N VAL A 124 -5.51 15.78 13.83
CA VAL A 124 -4.76 14.74 14.56
C VAL A 124 -3.41 14.48 13.90
N ASN A 125 -3.33 14.42 12.57
CA ASN A 125 -2.07 14.21 11.86
C ASN A 125 -1.09 15.37 12.09
N HIS A 126 -1.57 16.61 12.00
CA HIS A 126 -0.76 17.81 12.28
C HIS A 126 -0.27 17.83 13.72
N TRP A 127 -1.13 17.47 14.68
CA TRP A 127 -0.77 17.37 16.09
C TRP A 127 0.30 16.30 16.34
N ILE A 128 0.12 15.09 15.81
CA ILE A 128 1.10 14.00 15.90
C ILE A 128 2.43 14.42 15.27
N TYR A 129 2.40 15.02 14.08
CA TYR A 129 3.59 15.48 13.38
C TYR A 129 4.39 16.48 14.23
N ARG A 130 3.73 17.53 14.73
CA ARG A 130 4.36 18.55 15.57
C ARG A 130 4.93 17.98 16.86
N TRP A 131 4.24 17.02 17.48
CA TRP A 131 4.76 16.35 18.66
C TRP A 131 5.97 15.47 18.33
N SER A 132 5.94 14.79 17.17
CA SER A 132 6.99 13.86 16.74
C SER A 132 8.30 14.56 16.35
N ILE A 133 8.25 15.81 15.87
CA ILE A 133 9.46 16.60 15.56
C ILE A 133 10.08 17.24 16.82
N VAL A 134 9.27 17.50 17.85
CA VAL A 134 9.78 18.03 19.14
C VAL A 134 10.37 16.91 20.00
N CYS A 135 9.83 15.69 19.86
CA CYS A 135 10.22 14.52 20.64
C CYS A 135 10.96 13.47 19.82
N GLU A 136 12.28 13.62 19.72
CA GLU A 136 13.18 12.60 19.16
C GLU A 136 13.43 11.46 20.17
N LEU A 137 12.42 10.61 20.36
CA LEU A 137 12.55 9.41 21.19
C LEU A 137 13.37 8.31 20.51
N GLY A 138 14.03 7.46 21.28
CA GLY A 138 14.57 6.19 20.78
C GLY A 138 13.48 5.24 20.25
N VAL A 139 13.87 4.04 19.82
CA VAL A 139 12.92 3.04 19.33
C VAL A 139 12.10 2.49 20.49
N ASN A 140 10.88 3.02 20.67
CA ASN A 140 9.93 2.57 21.68
C ASN A 140 8.53 2.35 21.07
N TYR A 141 7.68 1.61 21.78
CA TYR A 141 6.32 1.30 21.31
C TYR A 141 5.42 2.53 21.21
N ALA A 142 5.68 3.58 22.00
CA ALA A 142 4.94 4.85 21.90
C ALA A 142 5.18 5.52 20.54
N ARG A 143 6.44 5.61 20.09
CA ARG A 143 6.81 6.18 18.79
C ARG A 143 6.33 5.33 17.62
N ILE A 144 6.37 4.01 17.76
CA ILE A 144 5.74 3.08 16.80
C ILE A 144 4.25 3.38 16.66
N PHE A 145 3.55 3.50 17.79
CA PHE A 145 2.11 3.76 17.80
C PHE A 145 1.78 5.13 17.21
N MET A 146 2.54 6.18 17.55
CA MET A 146 2.39 7.50 16.94
C MET A 146 2.60 7.48 15.43
N PHE A 147 3.63 6.77 14.94
CA PHE A 147 3.88 6.63 13.51
C PHE A 147 2.78 5.83 12.80
N TYR A 148 2.26 4.78 13.45
CA TYR A 148 1.09 4.06 12.94
C TYR A 148 -0.13 4.98 12.83
N LEU A 149 -0.42 5.78 13.85
CA LEU A 149 -1.51 6.75 13.83
C LEU A 149 -1.29 7.84 12.77
N SER A 150 -0.04 8.27 12.54
CA SER A 150 0.27 9.25 11.49
C SER A 150 -0.03 8.68 10.09
N ILE A 151 0.33 7.41 9.83
CA ILE A 151 -0.04 6.71 8.59
C ILE A 151 -1.57 6.56 8.44
N MET A 152 -2.29 6.29 9.54
CA MET A 152 -3.75 6.18 9.47
C MET A 152 -4.41 7.52 9.18
N THR A 153 -3.87 8.60 9.73
CA THR A 153 -4.47 9.93 9.65
C THR A 153 -4.08 10.66 8.36
N ILE A 154 -2.87 10.47 7.81
CA ILE A 154 -2.47 11.06 6.51
C ILE A 154 -3.38 10.63 5.35
N SER A 155 -4.18 9.58 5.53
CA SER A 155 -5.23 9.17 4.59
C SER A 155 -6.30 10.24 4.32
N TYR A 156 -6.35 11.34 5.07
CA TYR A 156 -7.23 12.48 4.78
C TYR A 156 -7.04 13.03 3.36
N ILE A 157 -5.85 12.86 2.76
CA ILE A 157 -5.57 13.25 1.37
C ILE A 157 -6.44 12.42 0.42
N PHE A 158 -6.39 11.09 0.55
CA PHE A 158 -7.22 10.17 -0.24
C PHE A 158 -8.72 10.35 0.02
N ASP A 159 -9.10 10.65 1.27
CA ASP A 159 -10.50 10.94 1.60
C ASP A 159 -10.99 12.23 0.90
N THR A 160 -10.12 13.24 0.77
CA THR A 160 -10.42 14.48 0.05
C THR A 160 -10.60 14.20 -1.44
N GLU A 161 -9.70 13.44 -2.07
CA GLU A 161 -9.82 13.01 -3.47
C GLU A 161 -11.12 12.23 -3.72
N MET A 162 -11.50 11.37 -2.77
CA MET A 162 -12.76 10.63 -2.84
C MET A 162 -13.97 11.56 -2.90
N ILE A 163 -14.02 12.60 -2.06
CA ILE A 163 -15.11 13.59 -2.08
C ILE A 163 -15.12 14.32 -3.42
N VAL A 164 -13.96 14.74 -3.92
CA VAL A 164 -13.84 15.42 -5.22
C VAL A 164 -14.44 14.55 -6.33
N VAL A 165 -14.05 13.28 -6.41
CA VAL A 165 -14.59 12.34 -7.41
C VAL A 165 -16.10 12.17 -7.27
N ARG A 166 -16.62 12.03 -6.05
CA ARG A 166 -18.05 11.91 -5.82
C ARG A 166 -18.82 13.14 -6.27
N ILE A 167 -18.30 14.35 -6.02
CA ILE A 167 -18.92 15.60 -6.48
C ILE A 167 -18.92 15.68 -8.00
N PHE A 168 -17.76 15.52 -8.65
CA PHE A 168 -17.63 15.64 -10.10
C PHE A 168 -18.44 14.60 -10.87
N THR A 169 -18.55 13.39 -10.33
CA THR A 169 -19.31 12.31 -10.99
C THR A 169 -20.79 12.27 -10.60
N ARG A 170 -21.27 13.26 -9.83
CA ARG A 170 -22.63 13.31 -9.28
C ARG A 170 -22.99 12.02 -8.53
N ASP A 171 -22.07 11.60 -7.66
CA ASP A 171 -22.14 10.45 -6.76
C ASP A 171 -22.30 9.10 -7.47
N LYS A 172 -21.96 9.01 -8.76
CA LYS A 172 -21.95 7.76 -9.54
C LYS A 172 -20.72 6.90 -9.27
N TYR A 173 -19.58 7.54 -9.06
CA TYR A 173 -18.30 6.89 -8.80
C TYR A 173 -17.69 7.42 -7.50
N THR A 174 -16.85 6.59 -6.92
CA THR A 174 -16.00 6.95 -5.78
C THR A 174 -14.61 6.33 -5.99
N LEU A 175 -13.67 6.70 -5.14
CA LEU A 175 -12.38 6.02 -5.06
C LEU A 175 -12.47 4.84 -4.09
N GLU A 176 -11.69 3.79 -4.35
CA GLU A 176 -11.41 2.75 -3.37
C GLU A 176 -10.76 3.40 -2.15
N SER A 177 -11.38 3.24 -0.98
CA SER A 177 -10.87 3.84 0.27
C SER A 177 -9.48 3.30 0.60
N PHE A 178 -8.51 4.15 0.91
CA PHE A 178 -7.16 3.70 1.28
C PHE A 178 -7.17 2.78 2.51
N THR A 179 -7.89 3.18 3.56
CA THR A 179 -8.14 2.36 4.75
C THR A 179 -9.62 2.38 5.14
N ASN A 180 -10.04 1.37 5.89
CA ASN A 180 -11.38 1.23 6.43
C ASN A 180 -11.34 0.84 7.91
N PHE A 181 -11.08 1.84 8.75
CA PHE A 181 -10.92 1.70 10.20
C PHE A 181 -10.16 0.42 10.63
N PRO A 182 -8.86 0.29 10.29
CA PRO A 182 -8.09 -0.93 10.53
C PRO A 182 -7.99 -1.33 11.99
N ILE A 183 -8.12 -0.37 12.91
CA ILE A 183 -8.13 -0.63 14.35
C ILE A 183 -9.30 -1.52 14.76
N PHE A 184 -10.39 -1.61 14.00
CA PHE A 184 -11.54 -2.49 14.32
C PHE A 184 -11.42 -3.90 13.74
N SER A 185 -10.23 -4.32 13.33
CA SER A 185 -10.02 -5.68 12.80
C SER A 185 -10.13 -6.72 13.92
N LEU A 186 -10.94 -7.76 13.71
CA LEU A 186 -11.12 -8.91 14.61
C LEU A 186 -10.27 -10.12 14.19
N SER A 187 -9.48 -9.99 13.13
CA SER A 187 -8.46 -10.96 12.70
C SER A 187 -7.43 -10.28 11.81
N LEU A 188 -6.27 -10.90 11.65
CA LEU A 188 -5.24 -10.44 10.72
C LEU A 188 -5.70 -10.55 9.27
N GLN A 189 -6.49 -11.58 8.94
CA GLN A 189 -7.13 -11.68 7.64
C GLN A 189 -8.07 -10.51 7.35
N GLU A 190 -8.85 -10.05 8.34
CA GLU A 190 -9.70 -8.89 8.18
C GLU A 190 -8.89 -7.60 8.02
N PHE A 191 -7.83 -7.45 8.81
CA PHE A 191 -6.91 -6.32 8.72
C PHE A 191 -6.32 -6.19 7.31
N TRP A 192 -5.63 -7.22 6.82
CA TRP A 192 -4.94 -7.18 5.53
C TRP A 192 -5.89 -7.32 4.32
N GLY A 193 -6.96 -8.09 4.46
CA GLY A 193 -7.85 -8.44 3.36
C GLY A 193 -9.02 -7.48 3.14
N ARG A 194 -9.33 -6.62 4.11
CA ARG A 194 -10.54 -5.76 4.05
C ARG A 194 -10.35 -4.33 4.52
N ARG A 195 -9.40 -4.06 5.42
CA ARG A 195 -9.35 -2.78 6.12
C ARG A 195 -8.11 -1.96 5.84
N TYR A 196 -6.93 -2.56 5.73
CA TYR A 196 -5.68 -1.85 5.53
C TYR A 196 -5.27 -1.82 4.07
N ASN A 197 -4.80 -0.66 3.60
CA ASN A 197 -4.22 -0.43 2.27
C ASN A 197 -4.96 -1.16 1.12
N ARG A 198 -6.23 -0.79 0.92
CA ARG A 198 -7.12 -1.56 0.03
C ARG A 198 -6.75 -1.46 -1.45
N ILE A 199 -6.05 -0.40 -1.85
CA ILE A 199 -5.51 -0.26 -3.21
C ILE A 199 -4.48 -1.36 -3.46
N VAL A 200 -3.48 -1.49 -2.57
CA VAL A 200 -2.45 -2.54 -2.68
C VAL A 200 -3.06 -3.92 -2.53
N HIS A 201 -3.98 -4.12 -1.58
CA HIS A 201 -4.69 -5.38 -1.43
C HIS A 201 -5.41 -5.78 -2.73
N THR A 202 -6.12 -4.86 -3.40
CA THR A 202 -6.86 -5.18 -4.64
C THR A 202 -5.90 -5.60 -5.75
N VAL A 203 -4.80 -4.87 -5.93
CA VAL A 203 -3.78 -5.21 -6.94
C VAL A 203 -3.16 -6.57 -6.65
N LEU A 204 -2.73 -6.82 -5.40
CA LEU A 204 -2.14 -8.08 -4.98
C LEU A 204 -3.13 -9.24 -5.10
N LYS A 205 -4.39 -9.02 -4.72
CA LYS A 205 -5.44 -10.04 -4.81
C LYS A 205 -5.64 -10.49 -6.26
N GLU A 206 -5.82 -9.53 -7.16
CA GLU A 206 -6.11 -9.80 -8.56
C GLU A 206 -4.88 -10.25 -9.37
N SER A 207 -3.67 -9.85 -8.97
CA SER A 207 -2.45 -10.07 -9.74
C SER A 207 -1.57 -11.20 -9.20
N VAL A 208 -1.73 -11.57 -7.92
CA VAL A 208 -0.90 -12.58 -7.25
C VAL A 208 -1.76 -13.65 -6.60
N PHE A 209 -2.62 -13.27 -5.65
CA PHE A 209 -3.38 -14.23 -4.84
C PHE A 209 -4.31 -15.12 -5.68
N GLU A 210 -5.24 -14.52 -6.43
CA GLU A 210 -6.23 -15.29 -7.19
C GLU A 210 -5.59 -16.15 -8.29
N PRO A 211 -4.64 -15.65 -9.12
CA PRO A 211 -4.00 -16.48 -10.11
C PRO A 211 -3.27 -17.69 -9.51
N ILE A 212 -2.49 -17.48 -8.44
CA ILE A 212 -1.74 -18.57 -7.78
C ILE A 212 -2.70 -19.52 -7.06
N ARG A 213 -3.74 -19.00 -6.40
CA ARG A 213 -4.76 -19.83 -5.75
C ARG A 213 -5.44 -20.76 -6.75
N VAL A 214 -5.78 -20.28 -7.93
CA VAL A 214 -6.43 -21.08 -8.99
C VAL A 214 -5.45 -22.10 -9.55
N GLU A 215 -4.22 -21.70 -9.89
CA GLU A 215 -3.21 -22.59 -10.48
C GLU A 215 -2.86 -23.75 -9.55
N PHE A 216 -2.65 -23.48 -8.27
CA PHE A 216 -2.27 -24.48 -7.26
C PHE A 216 -3.45 -25.05 -6.48
N SER A 217 -4.69 -24.64 -6.78
CA SER A 217 -5.91 -25.00 -6.04
C SER A 217 -5.77 -24.83 -4.52
N SER A 218 -5.01 -23.83 -4.06
CA SER A 218 -4.69 -23.64 -2.65
C SER A 218 -4.67 -22.17 -2.25
N SER A 219 -5.60 -21.78 -1.38
CA SER A 219 -5.66 -20.44 -0.79
C SER A 219 -4.43 -20.14 0.07
N THR A 220 -3.85 -21.17 0.72
CA THR A 220 -2.63 -21.04 1.52
C THR A 220 -1.43 -20.66 0.66
N VAL A 221 -1.23 -21.35 -0.47
CA VAL A 221 -0.14 -21.03 -1.40
C VAL A 221 -0.31 -19.63 -1.99
N GLY A 222 -1.54 -19.28 -2.41
CA GLY A 222 -1.84 -17.94 -2.90
C GLY A 222 -1.57 -16.84 -1.87
N ALA A 223 -1.95 -17.07 -0.60
CA ALA A 223 -1.73 -16.12 0.49
C ALA A 223 -0.23 -15.96 0.79
N LEU A 224 0.51 -17.06 0.98
CA LEU A 224 1.94 -17.01 1.27
C LEU A 224 2.73 -16.33 0.14
N ALA A 225 2.43 -16.65 -1.13
CA ALA A 225 3.06 -15.98 -2.27
C ALA A 225 2.79 -14.47 -2.27
N THR A 226 1.56 -14.06 -1.94
CA THR A 226 1.17 -12.65 -1.84
C THR A 226 1.97 -11.92 -0.77
N PHE A 227 2.09 -12.50 0.43
CA PHE A 227 2.87 -11.91 1.51
C PHE A 227 4.37 -11.89 1.24
N ILE A 228 4.92 -12.92 0.58
CA ILE A 228 6.33 -12.93 0.14
C ILE A 228 6.59 -11.79 -0.84
N ILE A 229 5.75 -11.63 -1.87
CA ILE A 229 5.92 -10.56 -2.86
C ILE A 229 5.74 -9.18 -2.20
N SER A 230 4.79 -9.02 -1.28
CA SER A 230 4.64 -7.79 -0.50
C SER A 230 5.88 -7.52 0.36
N GLY A 231 6.46 -8.54 1.00
CA GLY A 231 7.69 -8.42 1.76
C GLY A 231 8.87 -7.96 0.92
N LEU A 232 9.04 -8.53 -0.29
CA LEU A 232 10.10 -8.14 -1.22
C LEU A 232 9.93 -6.69 -1.73
N LEU A 233 8.68 -6.23 -1.94
CA LEU A 233 8.41 -4.83 -2.23
C LEU A 233 8.94 -3.93 -1.12
N HIS A 234 8.66 -4.26 0.15
CA HIS A 234 9.08 -3.45 1.28
C HIS A 234 10.59 -3.53 1.54
N VAL A 235 11.24 -4.68 1.27
CA VAL A 235 12.70 -4.79 1.22
C VAL A 235 13.28 -3.79 0.22
N HIS A 236 12.71 -3.71 -0.99
CA HIS A 236 13.16 -2.75 -2.01
C HIS A 236 12.96 -1.30 -1.53
N VAL A 237 11.86 -1.01 -0.82
CA VAL A 237 11.64 0.30 -0.19
C VAL A 237 12.72 0.61 0.86
N CYS A 238 13.06 -0.34 1.74
CA CYS A 238 14.13 -0.15 2.74
C CYS A 238 15.47 0.18 2.08
N LEU A 239 15.82 -0.51 0.99
CA LEU A 239 17.08 -0.32 0.29
C LEU A 239 17.13 1.03 -0.45
N VAL A 240 16.05 1.42 -1.14
CA VAL A 240 16.07 2.63 -1.98
C VAL A 240 15.69 3.89 -1.22
N ALA A 241 14.67 3.84 -0.37
CA ALA A 241 14.17 5.03 0.34
C ALA A 241 14.94 5.33 1.61
N PHE A 242 15.55 4.33 2.27
CA PHE A 242 16.20 4.49 3.57
C PHE A 242 17.68 4.14 3.57
N ASP A 243 18.22 3.58 2.47
CA ASP A 243 19.58 3.02 2.41
C ASP A 243 19.86 2.13 3.64
N ASP A 244 18.91 1.23 3.93
CA ASP A 244 18.88 0.43 5.14
C ASP A 244 18.83 -1.06 4.82
N SER A 245 20.01 -1.65 4.64
CA SER A 245 20.16 -3.09 4.43
C SER A 245 19.90 -3.89 5.71
N LEU A 246 20.17 -3.32 6.89
CA LEU A 246 20.00 -4.00 8.19
C LEU A 246 18.53 -4.26 8.51
N SER A 247 17.66 -3.30 8.23
CA SER A 247 16.22 -3.44 8.46
C SER A 247 15.48 -4.16 7.34
N SER A 248 16.14 -4.43 6.21
CA SER A 248 15.50 -5.05 5.03
C SER A 248 14.99 -6.48 5.34
N PHE A 249 15.82 -7.32 5.94
CA PHE A 249 15.43 -8.69 6.30
C PHE A 249 14.35 -8.74 7.40
N PRO A 250 14.45 -8.00 8.53
CA PRO A 250 13.34 -7.86 9.48
C PRO A 250 12.02 -7.43 8.83
N THR A 251 12.08 -6.49 7.86
CA THR A 251 10.89 -6.04 7.13
C THR A 251 10.28 -7.15 6.29
N PHE A 252 11.10 -7.99 5.64
CA PHE A 252 10.58 -9.19 4.97
C PHE A 252 9.91 -10.16 5.94
N ILE A 253 10.56 -10.41 7.08
CA ILE A 253 10.05 -11.31 8.12
C ILE A 253 8.70 -10.84 8.67
N PHE A 254 8.48 -9.53 8.82
CA PHE A 254 7.16 -8.99 9.17
C PHE A 254 6.07 -9.53 8.24
N PHE A 255 6.18 -9.31 6.93
CA PHE A 255 5.16 -9.75 5.99
C PHE A 255 5.04 -11.28 5.94
N PHE A 256 6.16 -11.99 5.99
CA PHE A 256 6.17 -13.44 5.98
C PHE A 256 5.43 -14.04 7.20
N LEU A 257 5.72 -13.54 8.41
CA LEU A 257 5.04 -13.94 9.65
C LEU A 257 3.54 -13.63 9.59
N HIS A 258 3.16 -12.45 9.11
CA HIS A 258 1.75 -12.08 8.92
C HIS A 258 1.04 -13.00 7.93
N GLY A 259 1.72 -13.44 6.87
CA GLY A 259 1.17 -14.41 5.91
C GLY A 259 0.92 -15.78 6.53
N ILE A 260 1.86 -16.29 7.33
CA ILE A 260 1.67 -17.53 8.09
C ILE A 260 0.50 -17.38 9.07
N ALA A 261 0.46 -16.29 9.84
CA ALA A 261 -0.58 -16.04 10.81
C ALA A 261 -1.98 -15.95 10.17
N CYS A 262 -2.11 -15.27 9.03
CA CYS A 262 -3.37 -15.25 8.27
C CYS A 262 -3.79 -16.65 7.79
N CYS A 263 -2.85 -17.48 7.32
CA CYS A 263 -3.15 -18.86 6.91
C CYS A 263 -3.60 -19.72 8.10
N LEU A 264 -2.94 -19.57 9.25
CA LEU A 264 -3.32 -20.24 10.48
C LEU A 264 -4.73 -19.83 10.95
N GLU A 265 -5.08 -18.54 10.90
CA GLU A 265 -6.44 -18.08 11.22
C GLU A 265 -7.53 -18.74 10.36
N THR A 266 -7.23 -19.05 9.09
CA THR A 266 -8.20 -19.75 8.22
C THR A 266 -8.32 -21.25 8.51
N THR A 267 -7.26 -21.86 9.03
CA THR A 267 -7.18 -23.30 9.28
C THR A 267 -7.68 -23.63 10.70
N VAL A 268 -7.28 -22.82 11.67
CA VAL A 268 -7.63 -22.98 13.09
C VAL A 268 -8.86 -22.13 13.40
N LYS A 269 -10.04 -22.76 13.37
CA LYS A 269 -11.31 -22.10 13.69
C LYS A 269 -11.49 -21.96 15.21
N ILE A 270 -10.71 -21.07 15.82
CA ILE A 270 -10.88 -20.77 17.25
C ILE A 270 -12.06 -19.80 17.43
N LYS A 271 -13.03 -20.18 18.26
CA LYS A 271 -14.18 -19.33 18.60
C LYS A 271 -13.89 -18.57 19.89
N PHE A 272 -13.47 -17.33 19.76
CA PHE A 272 -13.37 -16.38 20.87
C PHE A 272 -14.41 -15.27 20.75
N PRO A 273 -14.86 -14.68 21.87
CA PRO A 273 -15.62 -13.43 21.87
C PRO A 273 -14.90 -12.33 21.07
N GLU A 274 -15.66 -11.41 20.47
CA GLU A 274 -15.10 -10.38 19.58
C GLU A 274 -14.03 -9.51 20.26
N HIS A 275 -14.24 -9.11 21.52
CA HIS A 275 -13.27 -8.31 22.26
C HIS A 275 -11.93 -9.06 22.45
N ILE A 276 -11.95 -10.37 22.69
CA ILE A 276 -10.71 -11.16 22.82
C ILE A 276 -10.00 -11.25 21.47
N ARG A 277 -10.75 -11.50 20.39
CA ARG A 277 -10.19 -11.55 19.03
C ARG A 277 -9.56 -10.22 18.62
N TRP A 278 -10.23 -9.12 18.96
CA TRP A 278 -9.73 -7.77 18.75
C TRP A 278 -8.42 -7.56 19.50
N ILE A 279 -8.36 -7.85 20.81
CA ILE A 279 -7.13 -7.74 21.61
C ILE A 279 -6.01 -8.56 20.98
N ILE A 280 -6.24 -9.84 20.66
CA ILE A 280 -5.23 -10.71 20.04
C ILE A 280 -4.71 -10.11 18.73
N THR A 281 -5.61 -9.62 17.87
CA THR A 281 -5.27 -9.05 16.57
C THR A 281 -4.42 -7.79 16.73
N GLN A 282 -4.85 -6.84 17.58
CA GLN A 282 -4.15 -5.59 17.80
C GLN A 282 -2.81 -5.81 18.52
N THR A 283 -2.76 -6.71 19.50
CA THR A 283 -1.51 -7.07 20.19
C THR A 283 -0.52 -7.70 19.23
N PHE A 284 -0.95 -8.62 18.36
CA PHE A 284 -0.07 -9.20 17.33
C PHE A 284 0.49 -8.12 16.41
N LEU A 285 -0.38 -7.25 15.85
CA LEU A 285 0.04 -6.13 15.00
C LEU A 285 1.05 -5.21 15.69
N LEU A 286 0.80 -4.87 16.97
CA LEU A 286 1.69 -3.99 17.73
C LEU A 286 3.05 -4.65 17.98
N ILE A 287 3.08 -5.92 18.43
CA ILE A 287 4.31 -6.64 18.74
C ILE A 287 5.18 -6.83 17.49
N THR A 288 4.58 -7.08 16.32
CA THR A 288 5.34 -7.30 15.08
C THR A 288 5.70 -5.99 14.37
N SER A 289 5.00 -4.89 14.62
CA SER A 289 5.22 -3.61 13.93
C SER A 289 6.65 -3.04 13.97
N PRO A 290 7.50 -3.23 15.02
CA PRO A 290 8.89 -2.80 14.96
C PRO A 290 9.64 -3.38 13.76
N LEU A 291 9.34 -4.61 13.34
CA LEU A 291 10.03 -5.29 12.24
C LEU A 291 9.90 -4.53 10.91
N MET A 292 8.79 -3.82 10.69
CA MET A 292 8.54 -3.02 9.48
C MET A 292 8.81 -1.53 9.71
N LEU A 293 8.43 -0.99 10.88
CA LEU A 293 8.43 0.45 11.12
C LEU A 293 9.77 0.99 11.62
N ARG A 294 10.71 0.12 12.01
CA ARG A 294 12.03 0.54 12.52
C ARG A 294 12.79 1.54 11.63
N PRO A 295 12.88 1.39 10.29
CA PRO A 295 13.53 2.39 9.43
C PRO A 295 12.90 3.78 9.56
N PHE A 296 11.57 3.83 9.64
CA PHE A 296 10.80 5.06 9.78
C PHE A 296 10.92 5.71 11.16
N ILE A 297 11.49 5.00 12.14
CA ILE A 297 11.65 5.47 13.51
C ILE A 297 13.10 5.86 13.75
N GLU A 298 14.04 4.94 13.50
CA GLU A 298 15.47 5.19 13.66
C GLU A 298 15.98 6.27 12.71
N LYS A 299 15.53 6.23 11.45
CA LYS A 299 15.83 7.26 10.44
C LYS A 299 14.64 8.21 10.23
N GLY A 300 13.73 8.27 11.20
CA GLY A 300 12.44 8.95 11.10
C GLY A 300 12.51 10.47 11.09
N SER A 301 13.48 11.07 11.78
CA SER A 301 13.58 12.54 11.86
C SER A 301 13.85 13.17 10.46
N PRO A 302 14.86 12.72 9.69
CA PRO A 302 15.02 13.17 8.30
C PRO A 302 13.78 12.92 7.44
N PHE A 303 13.13 11.76 7.58
CA PHE A 303 11.92 11.44 6.84
C PHE A 303 10.75 12.40 7.16
N LEU A 304 10.50 12.70 8.44
CA LEU A 304 9.43 13.62 8.84
C LEU A 304 9.73 15.06 8.38
N MET A 305 10.97 15.51 8.50
CA MET A 305 11.36 16.86 8.09
C MET A 305 11.26 17.08 6.58
N LEU A 306 11.58 16.06 5.77
CA LEU A 306 11.49 16.12 4.31
C LEU A 306 10.08 15.86 3.77
N ASN A 307 9.17 15.34 4.60
CA ASN A 307 7.78 15.07 4.22
C ASN A 307 6.79 15.68 5.22
N PRO A 308 6.78 17.02 5.36
CA PRO A 308 5.78 17.67 6.18
C PRO A 308 4.37 17.33 5.67
N PRO A 309 3.39 17.08 6.54
CA PRO A 309 2.00 16.90 6.14
C PRO A 309 1.52 18.07 5.29
N PRO A 310 0.70 17.83 4.25
CA PRO A 310 0.06 18.91 3.53
C PRO A 310 -0.66 19.89 4.45
N LEU A 311 -0.64 21.17 4.06
CA LEU A 311 -1.26 22.28 4.78
C LEU A 311 -0.70 22.56 6.19
N ILE A 312 0.42 21.95 6.62
CA ILE A 312 0.99 22.18 7.97
C ILE A 312 1.34 23.65 8.25
N SER A 313 1.69 24.42 7.21
CA SER A 313 2.02 25.84 7.29
C SER A 313 0.80 26.76 7.18
N ALA A 314 -0.40 26.23 6.95
CA ALA A 314 -1.59 27.03 6.78
C ALA A 314 -2.00 27.72 8.10
N GLU A 315 -2.09 29.05 8.08
CA GLU A 315 -2.42 29.85 9.27
C GLU A 315 -3.86 29.66 9.75
N TRP A 316 -4.77 29.31 8.85
CA TRP A 316 -6.20 29.11 9.15
C TRP A 316 -6.50 27.75 9.80
N ILE A 317 -5.53 26.83 9.87
CA ILE A 317 -5.70 25.55 10.56
C ILE A 317 -5.29 25.72 12.03
N PRO A 318 -6.18 25.38 13.00
CA PRO A 318 -5.86 25.48 14.42
C PRO A 318 -4.64 24.63 14.79
N LYS A 319 -3.65 25.27 15.42
CA LYS A 319 -2.44 24.61 15.93
C LYS A 319 -2.67 24.15 17.37
N LEU A 320 -3.16 22.92 17.54
CA LEU A 320 -3.38 22.31 18.85
C LEU A 320 -2.09 22.30 19.70
N SER A 321 -2.19 22.48 21.02
CA SER A 321 -1.03 22.40 21.92
C SER A 321 -0.42 21.00 21.90
N VAL A 322 0.90 20.92 21.75
CA VAL A 322 1.65 19.67 21.89
C VAL A 322 2.12 19.54 23.34
N PRO A 323 2.16 18.33 23.92
CA PRO A 323 2.71 18.12 25.26
C PRO A 323 4.20 18.49 25.33
N ASP A 324 4.63 19.03 26.48
CA ASP A 324 6.04 19.37 26.73
C ASP A 324 6.91 18.14 27.08
N PHE A 325 6.28 16.97 27.25
CA PHE A 325 6.96 15.70 27.51
C PHE A 325 6.91 14.79 26.28
N CYS A 326 7.86 13.87 26.22
CA CYS A 326 7.89 12.83 25.21
C CYS A 326 7.21 11.55 25.72
N PRO A 327 6.35 10.91 24.90
CA PRO A 327 5.54 9.78 25.32
C PRO A 327 6.30 8.47 25.54
#